data_AF-A0A127SMK4-F1
#
_entry.id   AF-A0A127SMK4-F1
#
_cell.length_a   1.000
_cell.length_b   1.000
_cell.length_c   1.000
_cell.angle_alpha   90.00
_cell.angle_beta   90.00
_cell.angle_gamma   90.00
#
_symmetry.space_group_name_H-M   'P 1'
#
loop_
_entity.id
_entity.type
_entity.pdbx_description
1 polymer ?
#
loop_
_entity_poly.entity_id
_entity_poly.type
_entity_poly.pdbx_seq_one_letter_code
_entity_poly.pdbx_strand_id
1 'polypeptide(L)'
;MNCDGSITINDGTVKVITTGTQCVYGKLDSSAKGIKADGALTINGGTVLVKATGGEGSEGIESKSVLTVNEGTVAALCYDDCMNASNSIVLNGGNIYCYSSGNDGIDSNGTLTITGGVIVSSGTTSPEDGFDCDQNTFKITGGIVLGIGGGTSTPTSSVCTQRTVIYG
;
A
#
# COMPACT_ATOMS: atom_id res chain seq x y z
N MET A 1 -10.93 -1.72 10.49
CA MET A 1 -10.91 -3.18 10.74
C MET A 1 -9.54 -3.50 11.32
N ASN A 2 -9.46 -4.18 12.45
CA ASN A 2 -8.18 -4.54 13.08
C ASN A 2 -8.20 -6.02 13.47
N CYS A 3 -7.09 -6.73 13.27
CA CYS A 3 -6.92 -8.14 13.62
C CYS A 3 -5.49 -8.38 14.11
N ASP A 4 -5.34 -8.99 15.28
CA ASP A 4 -4.02 -9.37 15.82
C ASP A 4 -3.42 -10.59 15.08
N GLY A 5 -4.23 -11.24 14.23
CA GLY A 5 -3.81 -12.33 13.34
C GLY A 5 -3.82 -11.91 11.88
N SER A 6 -4.11 -12.86 11.00
CA SER A 6 -4.22 -12.59 9.56
C SER A 6 -5.62 -12.14 9.16
N ILE A 7 -5.72 -11.35 8.11
CA ILE A 7 -6.96 -11.01 7.42
C ILE A 7 -6.93 -11.64 6.03
N THR A 8 -8.05 -12.23 5.61
CA THR A 8 -8.25 -12.70 4.23
C THR A 8 -9.59 -12.22 3.72
N ILE A 9 -9.58 -11.45 2.63
CA ILE A 9 -10.78 -10.99 1.91
C ILE A 9 -10.87 -11.82 0.64
N ASN A 10 -11.83 -12.75 0.59
CA ASN A 10 -11.94 -13.68 -0.55
C ASN A 10 -12.65 -13.04 -1.75
N ASP A 11 -13.73 -12.30 -1.49
CA ASP A 11 -14.55 -11.62 -2.50
C ASP A 11 -15.53 -10.65 -1.79
N GLY A 12 -16.44 -10.04 -2.52
CA GLY A 12 -17.51 -9.17 -2.02
C GLY A 12 -17.09 -7.71 -1.94
N THR A 13 -17.89 -6.89 -1.26
CA THR A 13 -17.58 -5.46 -1.07
C THR A 13 -17.19 -5.19 0.38
N VAL A 14 -15.97 -4.69 0.57
CA VAL A 14 -15.48 -4.18 1.86
C VAL A 14 -15.29 -2.68 1.71
N LYS A 15 -15.97 -1.91 2.54
CA LYS A 15 -15.83 -0.44 2.58
C LYS A 15 -15.50 0.00 3.99
N VAL A 16 -14.36 0.65 4.16
CA VAL A 16 -13.92 1.19 5.46
C VAL A 16 -13.64 2.67 5.33
N ILE A 17 -14.22 3.46 6.24
CA ILE A 17 -13.98 4.90 6.34
C ILE A 17 -13.61 5.19 7.78
N THR A 18 -12.47 5.85 7.97
CA THR A 18 -12.03 6.40 9.25
C THR A 18 -11.51 7.83 9.08
N THR A 19 -11.80 8.66 10.08
CA THR A 19 -11.35 10.06 10.17
C THR A 19 -10.75 10.37 11.53
N GLY A 20 -10.53 9.34 12.37
CA GLY A 20 -9.95 9.52 13.70
C GLY A 20 -8.49 9.94 13.57
N THR A 21 -8.10 10.97 14.32
CA THR A 21 -6.72 11.46 14.31
C THR A 21 -5.83 10.63 15.20
N GLN A 22 -4.51 10.80 15.05
CA GLN A 22 -3.56 10.27 16.03
C GLN A 22 -3.92 10.77 17.43
N CYS A 23 -3.89 9.85 18.40
CA CYS A 23 -4.00 10.12 19.81
C CYS A 23 -2.64 9.86 20.45
N VAL A 24 -2.10 10.84 21.17
CA VAL A 24 -0.80 10.74 21.85
C VAL A 24 -1.00 10.90 23.35
N TYR A 25 -0.51 9.95 24.14
CA TYR A 25 -0.52 9.98 25.60
C TYR A 25 0.88 9.66 26.13
N GLY A 26 1.64 10.71 26.47
CA GLY A 26 3.04 10.57 26.88
C GLY A 26 3.91 10.06 25.73
N LYS A 27 4.47 8.85 25.88
CA LYS A 27 5.28 8.17 24.84
C LYS A 27 4.48 7.15 24.02
N LEU A 28 3.18 7.03 24.29
CA LEU A 28 2.29 6.11 23.57
C LEU A 28 1.53 6.90 22.52
N ASP A 29 1.36 6.31 21.35
CA ASP A 29 0.49 6.82 20.31
C ASP A 29 -0.45 5.71 19.80
N SER A 30 -1.49 6.15 19.09
CA SER A 30 -2.36 5.30 18.30
C SER A 30 -2.97 6.14 17.18
N SER A 31 -2.97 5.63 15.97
CA SER A 31 -3.63 6.25 14.82
C SER A 31 -4.79 5.40 14.31
N ALA A 32 -5.76 6.02 13.65
CA ALA A 32 -6.91 5.30 13.11
C ALA A 32 -6.59 4.82 11.69
N LYS A 33 -6.35 3.50 11.56
CA LYS A 33 -6.08 2.85 10.27
C LYS A 33 -7.34 2.27 9.64
N GLY A 34 -7.36 2.16 8.32
CA GLY A 34 -8.47 1.57 7.58
C GLY A 34 -8.63 0.07 7.87
N ILE A 35 -7.71 -0.74 7.35
CA ILE A 35 -7.63 -2.18 7.56
C ILE A 35 -6.23 -2.50 8.07
N LYS A 36 -6.14 -3.12 9.25
CA LYS A 36 -4.87 -3.52 9.86
C LYS A 36 -4.89 -5.00 10.24
N ALA A 37 -3.81 -5.70 9.90
CA ALA A 37 -3.49 -7.03 10.41
C ALA A 37 -2.10 -7.01 11.06
N ASP A 38 -1.96 -7.59 12.25
CA ASP A 38 -0.62 -7.87 12.81
C ASP A 38 0.03 -9.07 12.11
N GLY A 39 -0.78 -9.98 11.57
CA GLY A 39 -0.37 -11.05 10.67
C GLY A 39 -0.40 -10.64 9.20
N ALA A 40 -0.52 -11.63 8.31
CA ALA A 40 -0.62 -11.39 6.88
C ALA A 40 -2.00 -10.82 6.50
N LEU A 41 -2.03 -9.95 5.49
CA LEU A 41 -3.26 -9.44 4.90
C LEU A 41 -3.33 -9.88 3.44
N THR A 42 -4.34 -10.66 3.08
CA THR A 42 -4.53 -11.15 1.71
C THR A 42 -5.87 -10.72 1.15
N ILE A 43 -5.86 -10.09 -0.03
CA ILE A 43 -7.05 -9.77 -0.82
C ILE A 43 -7.05 -10.69 -2.05
N ASN A 44 -7.96 -11.66 -2.09
CA ASN A 44 -8.07 -12.59 -3.22
C ASN A 44 -8.98 -12.08 -4.35
N GLY A 45 -9.83 -11.08 -4.09
CA GLY A 45 -10.80 -10.58 -5.05
C GLY A 45 -11.78 -9.58 -4.43
N GLY A 46 -12.86 -9.27 -5.16
CA GLY A 46 -13.90 -8.36 -4.73
C GLY A 46 -13.58 -6.88 -4.93
N THR A 47 -14.25 -6.02 -4.17
CA THR A 47 -14.07 -4.56 -4.16
C THR A 47 -13.76 -4.08 -2.75
N VAL A 48 -12.54 -3.60 -2.53
CA VAL A 48 -12.06 -3.08 -1.24
C VAL A 48 -11.82 -1.59 -1.36
N LEU A 49 -12.62 -0.78 -0.66
CA LEU A 49 -12.56 0.68 -0.68
C LEU A 49 -12.21 1.20 0.71
N VAL A 50 -11.09 1.89 0.83
CA VAL A 50 -10.61 2.42 2.11
C VAL A 50 -10.45 3.93 2.03
N LYS A 51 -10.94 4.63 3.05
CA LYS A 51 -10.64 6.05 3.27
C LYS A 51 -10.14 6.23 4.70
N ALA A 52 -8.89 6.65 4.87
CA ALA A 52 -8.27 6.89 6.17
C ALA A 52 -7.60 8.27 6.20
N THR A 53 -8.36 9.30 6.57
CA THR A 53 -7.92 10.71 6.40
C THR A 53 -7.67 11.42 7.74
N GLY A 54 -7.24 10.68 8.75
CA GLY A 54 -7.09 11.17 10.12
C GLY A 54 -5.83 12.00 10.39
N GLY A 55 -4.95 12.19 9.41
CA GLY A 55 -3.62 12.78 9.66
C GLY A 55 -2.59 11.68 9.92
N GLU A 56 -1.54 12.03 10.66
CA GLU A 56 -0.39 11.16 10.97
C GLU A 56 -0.78 9.74 11.39
N GLY A 57 -0.11 8.74 10.83
CA GLY A 57 -0.32 7.32 11.10
C GLY A 57 -1.60 6.74 10.50
N SER A 58 -2.42 7.53 9.79
CA SER A 58 -3.72 7.10 9.24
C SER A 58 -3.54 6.37 7.91
N GLU A 59 -2.92 5.20 7.99
CA GLU A 59 -2.71 4.33 6.84
C GLU A 59 -4.01 3.65 6.38
N GLY A 60 -4.05 3.30 5.10
CA GLY A 60 -5.17 2.62 4.47
C GLY A 60 -5.23 1.13 4.83
N ILE A 61 -4.34 0.37 4.22
CA ILE A 61 -4.28 -1.09 4.33
C ILE A 61 -2.89 -1.47 4.86
N GLU A 62 -2.81 -1.85 6.12
CA GLU A 62 -1.56 -2.16 6.82
C GLU A 62 -1.48 -3.66 7.15
N SER A 63 -0.32 -4.24 6.85
CA SER A 63 0.09 -5.54 7.34
C SER A 63 1.38 -5.41 8.13
N LYS A 64 1.42 -5.83 9.40
CA LYS A 64 2.71 -5.95 10.12
C LYS A 64 3.54 -7.16 9.66
N SER A 65 3.12 -7.84 8.60
CA SER A 65 3.83 -8.94 7.94
C SER A 65 3.86 -8.71 6.42
N VAL A 66 3.20 -9.58 5.64
CA VAL A 66 3.07 -9.48 4.19
C VAL A 66 1.67 -9.00 3.83
N LEU A 67 1.58 -8.07 2.88
CA LEU A 67 0.34 -7.66 2.24
C LEU A 67 0.31 -8.21 0.80
N THR A 68 -0.71 -9.00 0.48
CA THR A 68 -0.88 -9.62 -0.85
C THR A 68 -2.21 -9.21 -1.47
N VAL A 69 -2.18 -8.74 -2.72
CA VAL A 69 -3.37 -8.55 -3.55
C VAL A 69 -3.26 -9.48 -4.75
N ASN A 70 -4.17 -10.46 -4.84
CA ASN A 70 -4.20 -11.40 -5.95
C ASN A 70 -5.03 -10.87 -7.11
N GLU A 71 -6.24 -10.39 -6.84
CA GLU A 71 -7.18 -9.87 -7.84
C GLU A 71 -8.16 -8.87 -7.19
N GLY A 72 -9.08 -8.33 -8.00
CA GLY A 72 -10.18 -7.48 -7.55
C GLY A 72 -9.95 -6.00 -7.82
N THR A 73 -10.75 -5.14 -7.18
CA THR A 73 -10.56 -3.68 -7.20
C THR A 73 -10.24 -3.21 -5.79
N VAL A 74 -9.07 -2.60 -5.61
CA VAL A 74 -8.64 -2.02 -4.34
C VAL A 74 -8.42 -0.54 -4.56
N ALA A 75 -9.10 0.31 -3.78
CA ALA A 75 -8.89 1.75 -3.82
C ALA A 75 -8.73 2.31 -2.42
N ALA A 76 -7.70 3.12 -2.22
CA ALA A 76 -7.37 3.75 -0.96
C ALA A 76 -7.15 5.25 -1.15
N LEU A 77 -7.82 6.04 -0.30
CA LEU A 77 -7.67 7.48 -0.16
C LEU A 77 -7.23 7.76 1.27
N CYS A 78 -5.95 8.06 1.48
CA CYS A 78 -5.37 8.13 2.80
C CYS A 78 -4.61 9.44 3.03
N TYR A 79 -4.44 9.78 4.30
CA TYR A 79 -3.49 10.83 4.68
C TYR A 79 -2.07 10.29 4.65
N ASP A 80 -1.85 9.18 5.34
CA ASP A 80 -0.59 8.46 5.38
C ASP A 80 -0.57 7.39 4.27
N ASP A 81 0.26 6.36 4.37
CA ASP A 81 0.38 5.35 3.31
C ASP A 81 -0.96 4.70 2.94
N CYS A 82 -1.23 4.55 1.65
CA CYS A 82 -2.43 3.83 1.24
C CYS A 82 -2.30 2.32 1.45
N MET A 83 -1.13 1.75 1.20
CA MET A 83 -0.78 0.38 1.55
C MET A 83 0.58 0.38 2.23
N ASN A 84 0.67 -0.21 3.43
CA ASN A 84 1.91 -0.37 4.18
C ASN A 84 2.12 -1.85 4.51
N ALA A 85 3.35 -2.35 4.36
CA ALA A 85 3.70 -3.64 4.96
C ALA A 85 5.13 -3.68 5.54
N SER A 86 5.27 -4.28 6.73
CA SER A 86 6.56 -4.34 7.41
C SER A 86 7.59 -5.26 6.74
N ASN A 87 7.17 -6.26 5.95
CA ASN A 87 8.10 -7.20 5.30
C ASN A 87 8.03 -7.17 3.77
N SER A 88 6.82 -7.14 3.21
CA SER A 88 6.64 -7.20 1.76
C SER A 88 5.23 -6.85 1.33
N ILE A 89 5.14 -6.18 0.19
CA ILE A 89 3.91 -6.06 -0.59
C ILE A 89 4.03 -6.88 -1.88
N VAL A 90 3.02 -7.71 -2.16
CA VAL A 90 2.93 -8.56 -3.35
C VAL A 90 1.64 -8.29 -4.11
N LEU A 91 1.74 -7.75 -5.32
CA LEU A 91 0.63 -7.36 -6.18
C LEU A 91 0.61 -8.26 -7.42
N ASN A 92 -0.25 -9.28 -7.42
CA ASN A 92 -0.32 -10.25 -8.51
C ASN A 92 -1.29 -9.87 -9.63
N GLY A 93 -2.29 -9.04 -9.33
CA GLY A 93 -3.39 -8.74 -10.26
C GLY A 93 -4.35 -7.69 -9.72
N GLY A 94 -5.49 -7.54 -10.40
CA GLY A 94 -6.53 -6.56 -10.06
C GLY A 94 -6.29 -5.12 -10.52
N ASN A 95 -7.18 -4.23 -10.11
CA ASN A 95 -7.12 -2.79 -10.30
C ASN A 95 -6.85 -2.13 -8.94
N ILE A 96 -5.70 -1.49 -8.78
CA ILE A 96 -5.24 -0.91 -7.53
C ILE A 96 -5.03 0.59 -7.70
N TYR A 97 -5.71 1.38 -6.87
CA TYR A 97 -5.67 2.84 -6.91
C TYR A 97 -5.35 3.40 -5.52
N CYS A 98 -4.14 3.91 -5.36
CA CYS A 98 -3.67 4.51 -4.12
C CYS A 98 -3.47 6.02 -4.32
N TYR A 99 -4.04 6.82 -3.43
CA TYR A 99 -3.76 8.24 -3.32
C TYR A 99 -3.53 8.61 -1.85
N SER A 100 -2.28 8.87 -1.53
CA SER A 100 -1.86 9.44 -0.25
C SER A 100 -1.68 10.96 -0.39
N SER A 101 -2.24 11.72 0.56
CA SER A 101 -2.10 13.18 0.56
C SER A 101 -0.91 13.67 1.38
N GLY A 102 -0.29 12.81 2.18
CA GLY A 102 0.71 13.18 3.18
C GLY A 102 1.90 12.24 3.27
N ASN A 103 1.83 11.06 2.64
CA ASN A 103 2.93 10.09 2.62
C ASN A 103 2.98 9.28 1.30
N ASP A 104 3.48 8.04 1.34
CA ASP A 104 3.65 7.18 0.18
C ASP A 104 2.34 6.66 -0.39
N GLY A 105 2.34 6.40 -1.69
CA GLY A 105 1.24 5.66 -2.30
C GLY A 105 1.22 4.20 -1.81
N ILE A 106 2.33 3.50 -1.97
CA ILE A 106 2.51 2.12 -1.54
C ILE A 106 3.90 2.04 -0.92
N ASP A 107 3.96 1.72 0.37
CA ASP A 107 5.18 1.63 1.16
C ASP A 107 5.41 0.20 1.68
N SER A 108 6.59 -0.33 1.44
CA SER A 108 7.01 -1.64 1.90
C SER A 108 8.37 -1.54 2.57
N ASN A 109 8.45 -1.72 3.89
CA ASN A 109 9.73 -1.73 4.61
C ASN A 109 10.64 -2.93 4.26
N GLY A 110 10.20 -3.81 3.36
CA GLY A 110 11.02 -4.83 2.72
C GLY A 110 10.76 -4.88 1.21
N THR A 111 10.44 -6.04 0.63
CA THR A 111 10.36 -6.15 -0.84
C THR A 111 9.00 -5.79 -1.42
N LEU A 112 9.01 -5.06 -2.54
CA LEU A 112 7.83 -4.81 -3.37
C LEU A 112 7.87 -5.67 -4.64
N THR A 113 6.85 -6.52 -4.84
CA THR A 113 6.73 -7.38 -6.03
C THR A 113 5.43 -7.11 -6.77
N ILE A 114 5.53 -6.81 -8.07
CA ILE A 114 4.41 -6.64 -8.97
C ILE A 114 4.51 -7.66 -10.10
N THR A 115 3.54 -8.56 -10.21
CA THR A 115 3.49 -9.58 -11.28
C THR A 115 2.36 -9.34 -12.29
N GLY A 116 1.37 -8.50 -11.95
CA GLY A 116 0.24 -8.19 -12.81
C GLY A 116 -0.65 -7.05 -12.28
N GLY A 117 -1.75 -6.79 -12.98
CA GLY A 117 -2.74 -5.77 -12.61
C GLY A 117 -2.57 -4.40 -13.28
N VAL A 118 -3.49 -3.50 -12.97
CA VAL A 118 -3.42 -2.06 -13.28
C VAL A 118 -3.25 -1.33 -11.95
N ILE A 119 -2.09 -0.71 -11.75
CA ILE A 119 -1.71 -0.13 -10.47
C ILE A 119 -1.37 1.34 -10.70
N VAL A 120 -2.12 2.21 -10.04
CA VAL A 120 -1.83 3.64 -9.96
C VAL A 120 -1.58 3.98 -8.51
N SER A 121 -0.36 4.39 -8.20
CA SER A 121 0.06 4.72 -6.85
C SER A 121 0.58 6.14 -6.80
N SER A 122 -0.12 7.00 -6.06
CA SER A 122 0.25 8.39 -5.86
C SER A 122 0.61 8.61 -4.40
N GLY A 123 1.89 8.87 -4.15
CA GLY A 123 2.35 9.54 -2.93
C GLY A 123 2.25 11.05 -3.07
N THR A 124 2.84 11.76 -2.12
CA THR A 124 2.88 13.23 -2.08
C THR A 124 4.16 13.80 -2.73
N THR A 125 4.66 14.93 -2.25
CA THR A 125 5.93 15.53 -2.66
C THR A 125 7.12 14.94 -1.92
N SER A 126 8.34 15.18 -2.41
CA SER A 126 9.58 14.69 -1.80
C SER A 126 9.60 14.98 -0.29
N PRO A 127 9.97 13.98 0.55
CA PRO A 127 10.66 12.75 0.18
C PRO A 127 9.79 11.59 -0.32
N GLU A 128 8.47 11.72 -0.32
CA GLU A 128 7.59 10.54 -0.41
C GLU A 128 7.34 10.09 -1.86
N ASP A 129 7.06 8.81 -2.02
CA ASP A 129 7.13 8.07 -3.27
C ASP A 129 5.76 7.57 -3.75
N GLY A 130 5.66 7.35 -5.06
CA GLY A 130 4.56 6.55 -5.60
C GLY A 130 4.66 5.09 -5.16
N PHE A 131 5.88 4.55 -5.18
CA PHE A 131 6.22 3.22 -4.70
C PHE A 131 7.51 3.31 -3.90
N ASP A 132 7.41 3.19 -2.58
CA ASP A 132 8.56 3.04 -1.71
C ASP A 132 8.73 1.58 -1.31
N CYS A 133 9.98 1.13 -1.30
CA CYS A 133 10.35 -0.09 -0.64
C CYS A 133 11.70 0.03 0.08
N ASP A 134 12.06 1.20 0.60
CA ASP A 134 13.34 1.50 1.25
C ASP A 134 14.56 1.15 0.38
N GLN A 135 14.42 1.23 -0.94
CA GLN A 135 15.41 0.76 -1.92
C GLN A 135 15.78 -0.74 -1.80
N ASN A 136 14.93 -1.55 -1.19
CA ASN A 136 15.01 -3.01 -1.26
C ASN A 136 14.71 -3.52 -2.69
N THR A 137 14.56 -4.84 -2.82
CA THR A 137 14.19 -5.43 -4.10
C THR A 137 12.79 -4.99 -4.53
N PHE A 138 12.74 -4.13 -5.53
CA PHE A 138 11.53 -3.80 -6.27
C PHE A 138 11.49 -4.60 -7.56
N LYS A 139 10.65 -5.64 -7.60
CA LYS A 139 10.49 -6.55 -8.74
C LYS A 139 9.23 -6.24 -9.52
N ILE A 140 9.37 -6.01 -10.82
CA ILE A 140 8.24 -5.80 -11.75
C ILE A 140 8.38 -6.77 -12.93
N THR A 141 7.45 -7.74 -13.00
CA THR A 141 7.45 -8.75 -14.08
C THR A 141 6.19 -8.73 -14.95
N GLY A 142 5.22 -7.86 -14.65
CA GLY A 142 4.02 -7.68 -15.45
C GLY A 142 3.15 -6.53 -14.94
N GLY A 143 2.01 -6.34 -15.60
CA GLY A 143 1.03 -5.29 -15.26
C GLY A 143 1.24 -3.95 -15.98
N ILE A 144 0.35 -3.02 -15.70
CA ILE A 144 0.44 -1.59 -16.07
C ILE A 144 0.63 -0.83 -14.77
N VAL A 145 1.79 -0.20 -14.60
CA VAL A 145 2.21 0.42 -13.34
C VAL A 145 2.49 1.90 -13.58
N LEU A 146 1.86 2.75 -12.78
CA LEU A 146 2.10 4.20 -12.74
C LEU A 146 2.34 4.63 -11.29
N GLY A 147 3.55 5.09 -11.02
CA GLY A 147 3.93 5.70 -9.75
C GLY A 147 4.02 7.21 -9.91
N ILE A 148 3.44 7.95 -8.98
CA ILE A 148 3.49 9.41 -8.92
C ILE A 148 3.92 9.78 -7.50
N GLY A 149 4.97 10.57 -7.36
CA GLY A 149 5.47 10.99 -6.05
C GLY A 149 6.61 11.98 -6.20
N GLY A 150 7.17 12.41 -5.07
CA GLY A 150 8.44 13.10 -4.98
C GLY A 150 9.64 12.25 -5.38
N GLY A 151 9.50 10.93 -5.29
CA GLY A 151 10.46 9.96 -5.79
C GLY A 151 9.82 8.60 -6.12
N THR A 152 10.68 7.59 -6.18
CA THR A 152 10.31 6.18 -6.20
C THR A 152 11.53 5.33 -5.85
N SER A 153 11.31 4.23 -5.14
CA SER A 153 12.28 3.16 -5.05
C SER A 153 12.64 2.63 -6.46
N THR A 154 13.91 2.32 -6.69
CA THR A 154 14.42 1.97 -8.02
C THR A 154 14.08 0.52 -8.38
N PRO A 155 13.37 0.24 -9.50
CA PRO A 155 13.16 -1.12 -9.97
C PRO A 155 14.49 -1.88 -10.08
N THR A 156 14.56 -3.02 -9.41
CA THR A 156 15.79 -3.83 -9.35
C THR A 156 15.96 -4.56 -10.68
N SER A 157 16.85 -4.03 -11.52
CA SER A 157 16.99 -4.44 -12.93
C SER A 157 17.28 -5.93 -13.14
N SER A 158 17.98 -6.58 -12.22
CA SER A 158 18.33 -8.01 -12.33
C SER A 158 17.14 -8.96 -12.14
N VAL A 159 16.04 -8.50 -11.57
CA VAL A 159 14.83 -9.31 -11.31
C VAL A 159 13.59 -8.82 -12.04
N CYS A 160 13.66 -7.65 -12.69
CA CYS A 160 12.58 -7.10 -13.50
C CYS A 160 12.61 -7.67 -14.93
N THR A 161 11.44 -8.02 -15.45
CA THR A 161 11.25 -8.36 -16.88
C THR A 161 10.45 -7.29 -17.63
N GLN A 162 9.79 -6.40 -16.89
CA GLN A 162 9.09 -5.24 -17.43
C GLN A 162 10.09 -4.09 -17.64
N ARG A 163 10.04 -3.44 -18.81
CA ARG A 163 10.80 -2.20 -19.02
C ARG A 163 10.12 -1.06 -18.26
N THR A 164 10.90 -0.33 -17.48
CA THR A 164 10.43 0.79 -16.67
C THR A 164 11.20 2.05 -17.02
N VAL A 165 10.58 3.20 -16.77
CA VAL A 165 11.23 4.50 -16.81
C VAL A 165 10.94 5.20 -15.49
N ILE A 166 11.98 5.74 -14.88
CA ILE A 166 11.85 6.75 -13.83
C ILE A 166 12.10 8.08 -14.53
N TYR A 167 11.16 9.02 -14.40
CA TYR A 167 11.22 10.30 -15.08
C TYR A 167 10.77 11.40 -14.14
N GLY A 168 11.61 12.42 -13.95
CA GLY A 168 11.42 13.49 -12.98
C GLY A 168 12.73 13.77 -12.28
#